data_AF-A0A1Y2P193-F1
#
_entry.id   AF-A0A1Y2P193-F1
#
_cell.length_a   1.000
_cell.length_b   1.000
_cell.length_c   1.000
_cell.angle_alpha   90.00
_cell.angle_beta   90.00
_cell.angle_gamma   90.00
#
_symmetry.space_group_name_H-M   'P 1'
#
loop_
_entity.id
_entity.type
_entity.pdbx_description
1 polymer ?
#
loop_
_entity_poly.entity_id
_entity_poly.type
_entity_poly.pdbx_seq_one_letter_code
_entity_poly.pdbx_strand_id
1 'polypeptide(L)'
;MRDEFADVARRALYERGYSIRAAARTLNYDPAFLSRVLNGRQRASPRLARALDDLLGTGGALVGTLPGEDDRARLARGTANPSRLDGGTVDAIAGVLAAYRRLDDTMPPRSVIPAVLAQTKEVMRLLKGARGPHRDRLAETASEFVQFAGWLFAQERQDREAVRLLGEAVELADDTGNGTLAAQALNFRGYLARQQGSAQGVARWYSAAAFTPGAHPAQRLGDLLQAAAGLAELGSRDDALRLVEHAERLTDEAAALPPPDTAYWLTPEFNRLNMGLASLGLGRYADAVDHITAGLSGLPEELRSAPWTGEHRAALRRAQEAR
;
A
#
# COMPACT_ATOMS: atom_id res chain seq x y z
N MET A 1 -14.24 17.34 2.75
CA MET A 1 -13.04 16.77 2.12
C MET A 1 -12.32 17.86 1.33
N ARG A 2 -11.10 18.20 1.73
CA ARG A 2 -10.28 19.20 1.02
C ARG A 2 -9.70 18.54 -0.24
N ASP A 3 -9.50 19.36 -1.27
CA ASP A 3 -8.83 18.94 -2.50
C ASP A 3 -7.32 18.98 -2.28
N GLU A 4 -6.70 17.80 -2.22
CA GLU A 4 -5.27 17.64 -1.97
C GLU A 4 -4.43 17.52 -3.25
N PHE A 5 -5.08 17.52 -4.43
CA PHE A 5 -4.40 17.42 -5.74
C PHE A 5 -3.28 18.45 -5.87
N ALA A 6 -3.55 19.69 -5.48
CA ALA A 6 -2.59 20.79 -5.60
C ALA A 6 -1.33 20.55 -4.77
N ASP A 7 -1.46 20.03 -3.54
CA ASP A 7 -0.32 19.76 -2.69
C ASP A 7 0.52 18.60 -3.22
N VAL A 8 -0.13 17.51 -3.65
CA VAL A 8 0.53 16.36 -4.26
C VAL A 8 1.26 16.78 -5.54
N ALA A 9 0.59 17.48 -6.45
CA ALA A 9 1.18 17.93 -7.71
C ALA A 9 2.39 18.84 -7.47
N ARG A 10 2.30 19.76 -6.50
CA ARG A 10 3.40 20.67 -6.15
C ARG A 10 4.61 19.91 -5.61
N ARG A 11 4.40 18.94 -4.72
CA ARG A 11 5.48 18.11 -4.14
C ARG A 11 6.10 17.21 -5.20
N ALA A 12 5.28 16.57 -6.02
CA ALA A 12 5.74 15.72 -7.11
C ALA A 12 6.58 16.49 -8.15
N LEU A 13 6.20 17.72 -8.49
CA LEU A 13 7.01 18.60 -9.34
C LEU A 13 8.36 18.90 -8.70
N TYR A 14 8.37 19.23 -7.40
CA TYR A 14 9.61 19.50 -6.67
C TYR A 14 10.55 18.28 -6.65
N GLU A 15 10.02 17.08 -6.37
CA GLU A 15 10.79 15.83 -6.39
C GLU A 15 11.37 15.51 -7.77
N ARG A 16 10.69 15.91 -8.84
CA ARG A 16 11.18 15.82 -10.22
C ARG A 16 12.08 16.98 -10.65
N GLY A 17 12.47 17.85 -9.72
CA GLY A 17 13.38 18.97 -9.99
C GLY A 17 12.74 20.12 -10.77
N TYR A 18 11.40 20.15 -10.90
CA TYR A 18 10.71 21.26 -11.55
C TYR A 18 10.51 22.43 -10.58
N SER A 19 10.98 23.60 -10.98
CA SER A 19 10.41 24.85 -10.46
C SER A 19 9.03 25.09 -11.07
N ILE A 20 8.17 25.86 -10.39
CA ILE A 20 6.85 26.25 -10.93
C ILE A 20 7.00 26.94 -12.29
N ARG A 21 8.03 27.76 -12.48
CA ARG A 21 8.29 28.44 -13.77
C ARG A 21 8.70 27.46 -14.87
N ALA A 22 9.52 26.45 -14.54
CA ALA A 22 9.90 25.41 -15.48
C ALA A 22 8.70 24.57 -15.88
N ALA A 23 7.89 24.12 -14.92
CA ALA A 23 6.65 23.39 -15.17
C ALA A 23 5.67 24.21 -16.02
N ALA A 24 5.45 25.50 -15.68
CA ALA A 24 4.60 26.39 -16.45
C ALA A 24 5.04 26.52 -17.92
N ARG A 25 6.35 26.65 -18.16
CA ARG A 25 6.92 26.68 -19.50
C ARG A 25 6.68 25.38 -20.25
N THR A 26 6.97 24.23 -19.62
CA THR A 26 6.77 22.90 -20.24
C THR A 26 5.31 22.65 -20.58
N LEU A 27 4.39 23.06 -19.72
CA LEU A 27 2.95 22.85 -19.90
C LEU A 27 2.27 23.94 -20.76
N ASN A 28 2.99 24.98 -21.16
CA ASN A 28 2.46 26.16 -21.84
C ASN A 28 1.33 26.87 -21.07
N TYR A 29 1.51 27.07 -19.77
CA TYR A 29 0.62 27.85 -18.91
C TYR A 29 1.30 29.11 -18.37
N ASP A 30 0.50 30.12 -18.02
CA ASP A 30 0.99 31.28 -17.28
C ASP A 30 1.54 30.86 -15.89
N PRO A 31 2.77 31.27 -15.52
CA PRO A 31 3.35 30.90 -14.22
C PRO A 31 2.55 31.37 -13.01
N ALA A 32 1.87 32.53 -13.09
CA ALA A 32 1.05 33.03 -11.98
C ALA A 32 -0.25 32.21 -11.84
N PHE A 33 -0.84 31.79 -12.95
CA PHE A 33 -1.96 30.84 -12.95
C PHE A 33 -1.56 29.49 -12.35
N LEU A 34 -0.46 28.87 -12.82
CA LEU A 34 0.01 27.59 -12.27
C LEU A 34 0.32 27.71 -10.77
N SER A 35 0.96 28.81 -10.35
CA SER A 35 1.26 29.07 -8.94
C SER A 35 -0.02 29.18 -8.09
N ARG A 36 -1.06 29.87 -8.57
CA ARG A 36 -2.34 29.95 -7.83
C ARG A 36 -2.97 28.57 -7.68
N VAL A 37 -2.91 27.74 -8.71
CA VAL A 37 -3.45 26.37 -8.65
C VAL A 37 -2.66 25.50 -7.66
N LEU A 38 -1.34 25.43 -7.79
CA LEU A 38 -0.49 24.59 -6.94
C LEU A 38 -0.43 25.03 -5.47
N ASN A 39 -0.83 26.28 -5.18
CA ASN A 39 -0.99 26.78 -3.82
C ASN A 39 -2.44 26.68 -3.30
N GLY A 40 -3.33 25.98 -4.02
CA GLY A 40 -4.73 25.78 -3.62
C GLY A 40 -5.60 27.04 -3.65
N ARG A 41 -5.11 28.13 -4.25
CA ARG A 41 -5.85 29.41 -4.39
C ARG A 41 -6.81 29.42 -5.57
N GLN A 42 -6.63 28.50 -6.51
CA GLN A 42 -7.52 28.27 -7.64
C GLN A 42 -7.61 26.78 -7.95
N ARG A 43 -8.76 26.31 -8.44
CA ARG A 43 -8.92 24.93 -8.88
C ARG A 43 -8.19 24.66 -10.20
N ALA A 44 -7.59 23.48 -10.31
CA ALA A 44 -7.09 22.98 -11.57
C ALA A 44 -8.25 22.72 -12.53
N SER A 45 -8.10 23.14 -13.79
CA SER A 45 -9.02 22.69 -14.84
C SER A 45 -8.75 21.22 -15.18
N PRO A 46 -9.72 20.47 -15.73
CA PRO A 46 -9.49 19.08 -16.15
C PRO A 46 -8.36 18.94 -17.18
N ARG A 47 -8.10 19.99 -17.97
CA ARG A 47 -6.97 20.04 -18.90
C ARG A 47 -5.64 20.20 -18.19
N LEU A 48 -5.55 21.13 -17.23
CA LEU A 48 -4.33 21.32 -16.44
C LEU A 48 -4.02 20.09 -15.59
N ALA A 49 -5.04 19.48 -14.98
CA ALA A 49 -4.86 18.29 -14.15
C ALA A 49 -4.24 17.12 -14.96
N ARG A 50 -4.77 16.85 -16.15
CA ARG A 50 -4.19 15.86 -17.09
C ARG A 50 -2.79 16.25 -17.53
N ALA A 51 -2.55 17.51 -17.88
CA ALA A 51 -1.23 17.95 -18.30
C ALA A 51 -0.17 17.80 -17.19
N LEU A 52 -0.53 18.03 -15.93
CA LEU A 52 0.33 17.77 -14.77
C LEU A 52 0.57 16.27 -14.56
N ASP A 53 -0.46 15.44 -14.71
CA ASP A 53 -0.37 13.99 -14.61
C ASP A 53 0.58 13.41 -15.68
N ASP A 54 0.42 13.84 -16.93
CA ASP A 54 1.26 13.45 -18.07
C ASP A 54 2.72 13.88 -17.86
N LEU A 55 2.94 15.13 -17.42
CA LEU A 55 4.28 15.63 -17.11
C LEU A 55 4.94 14.85 -15.97
N LEU A 56 4.13 14.39 -15.01
CA LEU A 56 4.57 13.59 -13.89
C LEU A 56 4.52 12.08 -14.19
N GLY A 57 4.17 11.65 -15.40
CA GLY A 57 4.10 10.23 -15.76
C GLY A 57 3.33 9.38 -14.74
N THR A 58 2.25 9.91 -14.15
CA THR A 58 1.49 9.21 -13.09
C THR A 58 0.37 8.32 -13.64
N GLY A 59 0.25 8.19 -14.97
CA GLY A 59 -0.69 7.26 -15.61
C GLY A 59 -2.16 7.50 -15.26
N GLY A 60 -2.55 8.74 -14.96
CA GLY A 60 -3.90 9.11 -14.51
C GLY A 60 -4.12 9.02 -13.00
N ALA A 61 -3.14 8.55 -12.22
CA ALA A 61 -3.28 8.40 -10.77
C ALA A 61 -3.41 9.75 -10.06
N LEU A 62 -2.70 10.79 -10.51
CA LEU A 62 -2.79 12.13 -9.93
C LEU A 62 -4.17 12.74 -10.19
N VAL A 63 -4.67 12.65 -11.43
CA VAL A 63 -6.04 13.07 -11.77
C VAL A 63 -7.07 12.26 -10.99
N GLY A 64 -6.83 10.97 -10.75
CA GLY A 64 -7.73 10.10 -9.98
C GLY A 64 -7.94 10.56 -8.52
N THR A 65 -7.02 11.36 -7.96
CA THR A 65 -7.22 11.96 -6.63
C THR A 65 -8.27 13.08 -6.63
N LEU A 66 -8.63 13.60 -7.80
CA LEU A 66 -9.71 14.56 -7.98
C LEU A 66 -11.03 13.82 -8.23
N PRO A 67 -11.95 13.76 -7.25
CA PRO A 67 -13.29 13.26 -7.51
C PRO A 67 -13.97 14.06 -8.63
N GLY A 68 -14.78 13.41 -9.47
CA GLY A 68 -15.56 14.07 -10.52
C GLY A 68 -16.53 15.14 -9.98
N GLU A 69 -17.21 15.91 -10.84
CA GLU A 69 -18.18 16.92 -10.36
C GLU A 69 -19.30 16.32 -9.52
N ASP A 70 -19.86 15.21 -9.98
CA ASP A 70 -20.93 14.50 -9.28
C ASP A 70 -20.44 13.92 -7.94
N ASP A 71 -19.26 13.28 -7.94
CA ASP A 71 -18.66 12.73 -6.72
C ASP A 71 -18.30 13.83 -5.74
N ARG A 72 -17.81 14.99 -6.20
CA ARG A 72 -17.58 16.15 -5.34
C ARG A 72 -18.85 16.62 -4.67
N ALA A 73 -19.95 16.72 -5.43
CA ALA A 73 -21.24 17.11 -4.88
C ALA A 73 -21.74 16.06 -3.86
N ARG A 74 -21.56 14.76 -4.13
CA ARG A 74 -21.87 13.67 -3.20
C ARG A 74 -21.04 13.76 -1.92
N LEU A 75 -19.71 13.85 -2.03
CA LEU A 75 -18.78 13.97 -0.91
C LEU A 75 -19.11 15.20 -0.04
N ALA A 76 -19.46 16.33 -0.65
CA ALA A 76 -19.89 17.52 0.07
C ALA A 76 -21.17 17.28 0.88
N ARG A 77 -22.19 16.64 0.28
CA ARG A 77 -23.44 16.28 0.98
C ARG A 77 -23.20 15.27 2.09
N GLY A 78 -22.44 14.21 1.84
CA GLY A 78 -22.10 13.19 2.83
C GLY A 78 -21.31 13.76 4.00
N THR A 79 -20.39 14.69 3.74
CA THR A 79 -19.66 15.39 4.81
C THR A 79 -20.57 16.30 5.65
N ALA A 80 -21.54 16.96 5.02
CA ALA A 80 -22.48 17.84 5.71
C ALA A 80 -23.52 17.06 6.54
N ASN A 81 -23.89 15.85 6.10
CA ASN A 81 -24.82 14.98 6.81
C ASN A 81 -24.33 13.53 6.90
N PRO A 82 -23.32 13.26 7.76
CA PRO A 82 -22.70 11.94 7.86
C PRO A 82 -23.67 10.81 8.21
N SER A 83 -24.73 11.09 8.97
CA SER A 83 -25.72 10.07 9.37
C SER A 83 -26.64 9.63 8.21
N ARG A 84 -26.62 10.35 7.09
CA ARG A 84 -27.35 10.04 5.85
C ARG A 84 -26.41 9.71 4.69
N LEU A 85 -25.21 9.25 5.00
CA LEU A 85 -24.24 8.82 4.01
C LEU A 85 -24.80 7.68 3.15
N ASP A 86 -24.59 7.77 1.84
CA ASP A 86 -25.03 6.77 0.86
C ASP A 86 -23.85 5.94 0.34
N GLY A 87 -24.15 4.82 -0.31
CA GLY A 87 -23.14 3.93 -0.89
C GLY A 87 -22.24 4.64 -1.90
N GLY A 88 -22.79 5.54 -2.73
CA GLY A 88 -22.00 6.27 -3.72
C GLY A 88 -20.97 7.23 -3.11
N THR A 89 -21.23 7.74 -1.91
CA THR A 89 -20.22 8.51 -1.16
C THR A 89 -19.08 7.61 -0.72
N VAL A 90 -19.35 6.39 -0.25
CA VAL A 90 -18.30 5.41 0.10
C VAL A 90 -17.49 5.05 -1.15
N ASP A 91 -18.14 4.77 -2.26
CA ASP A 91 -17.49 4.40 -3.52
C ASP A 91 -16.57 5.53 -4.02
N ALA A 92 -16.99 6.78 -3.91
CA ALA A 92 -16.16 7.93 -4.26
C ALA A 92 -14.92 8.06 -3.35
N ILE A 93 -15.05 7.79 -2.05
CA ILE A 93 -13.93 7.79 -1.09
C ILE A 93 -12.95 6.66 -1.40
N ALA A 94 -13.46 5.45 -1.67
CA ALA A 94 -12.66 4.30 -2.05
C ALA A 94 -11.92 4.53 -3.38
N GLY A 95 -12.56 5.19 -4.35
CA GLY A 95 -11.92 5.57 -5.61
C GLY A 95 -10.73 6.53 -5.43
N VAL A 96 -10.85 7.49 -4.51
CA VAL A 96 -9.74 8.39 -4.15
C VAL A 96 -8.60 7.62 -3.48
N LEU A 97 -8.89 6.67 -2.59
CA LEU A 97 -7.87 5.79 -2.00
C LEU A 97 -7.13 4.97 -3.05
N ALA A 98 -7.86 4.36 -3.98
CA ALA A 98 -7.27 3.58 -5.07
C ALA A 98 -6.35 4.46 -5.95
N ALA A 99 -6.70 5.73 -6.17
CA ALA A 99 -5.83 6.67 -6.87
C ALA A 99 -4.53 6.97 -6.11
N TYR A 100 -4.60 7.11 -4.77
CA TYR A 100 -3.40 7.29 -3.96
C TYR A 100 -2.49 6.07 -3.95
N ARG A 101 -3.05 4.85 -3.94
CA ARG A 101 -2.24 3.63 -4.07
C ARG A 101 -1.48 3.59 -5.39
N ARG A 102 -2.14 3.92 -6.51
CA ARG A 102 -1.46 4.05 -7.81
C ARG A 102 -0.41 5.16 -7.86
N LEU A 103 -0.58 6.22 -7.08
CA LEU A 103 0.45 7.25 -6.95
C LEU A 103 1.69 6.73 -6.21
N ASP A 104 1.53 5.89 -5.20
CA ASP A 104 2.65 5.25 -4.49
C ASP A 104 3.53 4.43 -5.43
N ASP A 105 2.93 3.79 -6.43
CA ASP A 105 3.67 2.99 -7.43
C ASP A 105 4.62 3.83 -8.30
N THR A 106 4.39 5.15 -8.40
CA THR A 106 5.12 6.03 -9.33
C THR A 106 5.85 7.19 -8.66
N MET A 107 5.40 7.62 -7.47
CA MET A 107 5.91 8.80 -6.76
C MET A 107 6.64 8.41 -5.47
N PRO A 108 7.63 9.22 -5.01
CA PRO A 108 8.20 9.06 -3.68
C PRO A 108 7.13 9.21 -2.58
N PRO A 109 7.06 8.31 -1.58
CA PRO A 109 6.04 8.35 -0.52
C PRO A 109 5.95 9.70 0.19
N ARG A 110 7.08 10.36 0.48
CA ARG A 110 7.14 11.71 1.07
C ARG A 110 6.33 12.80 0.35
N SER A 111 6.08 12.64 -0.96
CA SER A 111 5.23 13.58 -1.72
C SER A 111 3.75 13.39 -1.46
N VAL A 112 3.35 12.19 -1.06
CA VAL A 112 1.96 11.74 -0.98
C VAL A 112 1.46 11.72 0.47
N ILE A 113 2.35 11.45 1.45
CA ILE A 113 2.03 11.35 2.89
C ILE A 113 1.13 12.50 3.40
N PRO A 114 1.43 13.79 3.16
CA PRO A 114 0.64 14.88 3.74
C PRO A 114 -0.82 14.88 3.25
N ALA A 115 -1.02 14.60 1.97
CA ALA A 115 -2.33 14.52 1.34
C ALA A 115 -3.13 13.32 1.86
N VAL A 116 -2.48 12.15 1.98
CA VAL A 116 -3.11 10.95 2.53
C VAL A 116 -3.51 11.17 3.98
N LEU A 117 -2.66 11.76 4.82
CA LEU A 117 -3.01 12.05 6.21
C LEU A 117 -4.19 13.02 6.35
N ALA A 118 -4.25 14.04 5.50
CA ALA A 118 -5.39 14.96 5.46
C ALA A 118 -6.68 14.19 5.12
N GLN A 119 -6.63 13.29 4.13
CA GLN A 119 -7.78 12.47 3.74
C GLN A 119 -8.17 11.44 4.80
N THR A 120 -7.20 10.73 5.39
CA THR A 120 -7.44 9.81 6.51
C THR A 120 -8.16 10.52 7.65
N LYS A 121 -7.72 11.74 8.03
CA LYS A 121 -8.39 12.53 9.06
C LYS A 121 -9.84 12.88 8.70
N GLU A 122 -10.09 13.24 7.45
CA GLU A 122 -11.42 13.58 6.96
C GLU A 122 -12.36 12.37 6.93
N VAL A 123 -11.87 11.22 6.47
CA VAL A 123 -12.61 9.94 6.45
C VAL A 123 -12.91 9.48 7.88
N MET A 124 -11.95 9.54 8.79
CA MET A 124 -12.16 9.22 10.20
C MET A 124 -13.19 10.15 10.87
N ARG A 125 -13.17 11.45 10.53
CA ARG A 125 -14.17 12.42 11.01
C ARG A 125 -15.56 12.09 10.46
N LEU A 126 -15.67 11.69 9.20
CA LEU A 126 -16.92 11.24 8.59
C LEU A 126 -17.45 9.98 9.27
N LEU A 127 -16.57 8.99 9.51
CA LEU A 127 -16.91 7.73 10.17
C LEU A 127 -17.50 7.94 11.57
N LYS A 128 -16.96 8.88 12.36
CA LYS A 128 -17.50 9.21 13.70
C LYS A 128 -18.98 9.61 13.66
N GLY A 129 -19.38 10.34 12.61
CA GLY A 129 -20.77 10.78 12.39
C GLY A 129 -21.64 9.80 11.59
N ALA A 130 -21.04 8.81 10.94
CA ALA A 130 -21.74 7.87 10.06
C ALA A 130 -22.68 6.94 10.85
N ARG A 131 -23.85 6.67 10.29
CA ARG A 131 -24.87 5.77 10.86
C ARG A 131 -25.52 4.99 9.72
N GLY A 132 -26.22 3.91 10.07
CA GLY A 132 -26.98 3.12 9.11
C GLY A 132 -26.12 2.16 8.28
N PRO A 133 -26.66 1.62 7.17
CA PRO A 133 -26.14 0.42 6.49
C PRO A 133 -24.79 0.62 5.79
N HIS A 134 -24.32 1.85 5.63
CA HIS A 134 -23.06 2.16 4.97
C HIS A 134 -21.91 2.47 5.95
N ARG A 135 -22.16 2.46 7.26
CA ARG A 135 -21.15 2.78 8.28
C ARG A 135 -19.99 1.78 8.25
N ASP A 136 -20.27 0.48 8.13
CA ASP A 136 -19.22 -0.54 8.17
C ASP A 136 -18.37 -0.54 6.90
N ARG A 137 -19.00 -0.39 5.72
CA ARG A 137 -18.26 -0.15 4.47
C ARG A 137 -17.35 1.07 4.55
N LEU A 138 -17.81 2.15 5.19
CA LEU A 138 -16.97 3.33 5.43
C LEU A 138 -15.84 3.04 6.44
N ALA A 139 -16.10 2.24 7.47
CA ALA A 139 -15.10 1.84 8.45
C ALA A 139 -13.99 0.98 7.82
N GLU A 140 -14.35 0.08 6.90
CA GLU A 140 -13.38 -0.68 6.09
C GLU A 140 -12.50 0.25 5.25
N THR A 141 -13.12 1.19 4.51
CA THR A 141 -12.36 2.19 3.74
C THR A 141 -11.49 3.08 4.64
N ALA A 142 -11.96 3.42 5.85
CA ALA A 142 -11.17 4.15 6.83
C ALA A 142 -9.98 3.34 7.35
N SER A 143 -10.18 2.06 7.67
CA SER A 143 -9.10 1.13 8.05
C SER A 143 -8.04 1.07 6.96
N GLU A 144 -8.45 0.96 5.69
CA GLU A 144 -7.53 0.96 4.56
C GLU A 144 -6.76 2.28 4.39
N PHE A 145 -7.41 3.44 4.58
CA PHE A 145 -6.71 4.74 4.57
C PHE A 145 -5.66 4.85 5.68
N VAL A 146 -5.98 4.38 6.88
CA VAL A 146 -5.06 4.38 8.03
C VAL A 146 -3.90 3.41 7.78
N GLN A 147 -4.20 2.21 7.30
CA GLN A 147 -3.23 1.20 6.89
C GLN A 147 -2.27 1.73 5.83
N PHE A 148 -2.80 2.35 4.77
CA PHE A 148 -2.01 2.89 3.68
C PHE A 148 -1.12 4.05 4.15
N ALA A 149 -1.62 4.93 5.03
CA ALA A 149 -0.78 5.94 5.67
C ALA A 149 0.37 5.30 6.48
N GLY A 150 0.09 4.21 7.21
CA GLY A 150 1.09 3.42 7.92
C GLY A 150 2.15 2.82 6.98
N TRP A 151 1.72 2.30 5.83
CA TRP A 151 2.61 1.80 4.78
C TRP A 151 3.54 2.88 4.23
N LEU A 152 3.03 4.06 3.89
CA LEU A 152 3.87 5.16 3.39
C LEU A 152 4.95 5.58 4.39
N PHE A 153 4.62 5.63 5.69
CA PHE A 153 5.62 5.89 6.73
C PHE A 153 6.63 4.75 6.90
N ALA A 154 6.21 3.49 6.70
CA ALA A 154 7.12 2.35 6.73
C ALA A 154 8.17 2.43 5.60
N GLN A 155 7.75 2.87 4.40
CA GLN A 155 8.67 3.09 3.29
C GLN A 155 9.70 4.19 3.57
N GLU A 156 9.30 5.26 4.26
CA GLU A 156 10.18 6.38 4.66
C GLU A 156 10.97 6.11 5.97
N ARG A 157 10.93 4.88 6.51
CA ARG A 157 11.60 4.49 7.76
C ARG A 157 11.19 5.34 8.97
N GLN A 158 9.97 5.86 8.95
CA GLN A 158 9.35 6.54 10.10
C GLN A 158 8.59 5.53 10.94
N ASP A 159 9.33 4.54 11.44
CA ASP A 159 8.80 3.30 12.01
C ASP A 159 7.79 3.56 13.15
N ARG A 160 8.02 4.57 14.00
CA ARG A 160 7.12 4.93 15.11
C ARG A 160 5.71 5.27 14.64
N GLU A 161 5.58 6.11 13.61
CA GLU A 161 4.27 6.50 13.07
C GLU A 161 3.63 5.34 12.30
N ALA A 162 4.42 4.57 11.56
CA ALA A 162 3.96 3.36 10.91
C ALA A 162 3.38 2.35 11.92
N VAL A 163 4.08 2.10 13.03
CA VAL A 163 3.59 1.24 14.13
C VAL A 163 2.23 1.71 14.65
N ARG A 164 2.10 3.00 14.95
CA ARG A 164 0.88 3.57 15.52
C ARG A 164 -0.30 3.40 14.57
N LEU A 165 -0.14 3.82 13.32
CA LEU A 165 -1.20 3.76 12.30
C LEU A 165 -1.59 2.32 11.97
N LEU A 166 -0.63 1.41 11.84
CA LEU A 166 -0.96 0.00 11.58
C LEU A 166 -1.72 -0.64 12.75
N GLY A 167 -1.46 -0.23 13.99
CA GLY A 167 -2.27 -0.65 15.15
C GLY A 167 -3.71 -0.14 15.06
N GLU A 168 -3.89 1.17 14.79
CA GLU A 168 -5.21 1.78 14.59
C GLU A 168 -5.99 1.13 13.42
N ALA A 169 -5.30 0.71 12.35
CA ALA A 169 -5.92 0.02 11.23
C ALA A 169 -6.47 -1.36 11.60
N VAL A 170 -5.74 -2.12 12.44
CA VAL A 170 -6.22 -3.41 12.98
C VAL A 170 -7.47 -3.21 13.82
N GLU A 171 -7.48 -2.23 14.72
CA GLU A 171 -8.67 -1.94 15.54
C GLU A 171 -9.91 -1.63 14.67
N LEU A 172 -9.74 -0.83 13.61
CA LEU A 172 -10.84 -0.53 12.67
C LEU A 172 -11.29 -1.74 11.85
N ALA A 173 -10.36 -2.63 11.49
CA ALA A 173 -10.68 -3.86 10.79
C ALA A 173 -11.46 -4.83 11.68
N ASP A 174 -11.03 -4.99 12.93
CA ASP A 174 -11.69 -5.85 13.93
C ASP A 174 -13.11 -5.34 14.26
N ASP A 175 -13.31 -4.02 14.32
CA ASP A 175 -14.63 -3.37 14.49
C ASP A 175 -15.65 -3.78 13.41
N THR A 176 -15.19 -4.23 12.24
CA THR A 176 -16.03 -4.68 11.12
C THR A 176 -15.93 -6.18 10.86
N GLY A 177 -15.11 -6.90 11.63
CA GLY A 177 -14.81 -8.32 11.40
C GLY A 177 -14.07 -8.59 10.08
N ASN A 178 -13.41 -7.59 9.50
CA ASN A 178 -12.73 -7.72 8.22
C ASN A 178 -11.30 -8.28 8.38
N GLY A 179 -11.20 -9.60 8.38
CA GLY A 179 -9.94 -10.31 8.57
C GLY A 179 -8.87 -10.05 7.51
N THR A 180 -9.27 -9.73 6.28
CA THR A 180 -8.34 -9.41 5.18
C THR A 180 -7.61 -8.08 5.44
N LEU A 181 -8.32 -7.08 5.97
CA LEU A 181 -7.71 -5.79 6.34
C LEU A 181 -6.81 -5.93 7.57
N ALA A 182 -7.25 -6.65 8.60
CA ALA A 182 -6.46 -6.92 9.79
C ALA A 182 -5.16 -7.67 9.45
N ALA A 183 -5.25 -8.74 8.64
CA ALA A 183 -4.09 -9.50 8.18
C ALA A 183 -3.09 -8.61 7.43
N GLN A 184 -3.57 -7.76 6.52
CA GLN A 184 -2.69 -6.87 5.75
C GLN A 184 -1.97 -5.84 6.65
N ALA A 185 -2.63 -5.32 7.69
CA ALA A 185 -2.00 -4.38 8.61
C ALA A 185 -0.91 -5.06 9.44
N LEU A 186 -1.15 -6.31 9.89
CA LEU A 186 -0.16 -7.14 10.58
C LEU A 186 1.00 -7.56 9.66
N ASN A 187 0.74 -7.86 8.39
CA ASN A 187 1.76 -8.11 7.38
C ASN A 187 2.73 -6.92 7.28
N PHE A 188 2.23 -5.68 7.24
CA PHE A 188 3.09 -4.49 7.25
C PHE A 188 3.89 -4.30 8.55
N ARG A 189 3.41 -4.82 9.69
CA ARG A 189 4.21 -4.91 10.93
C ARG A 189 5.37 -5.89 10.76
N GLY A 190 5.15 -7.01 10.08
CA GLY A 190 6.18 -7.96 9.68
C GLY A 190 7.21 -7.34 8.74
N TYR A 191 6.77 -6.54 7.77
CA TYR A 191 7.66 -5.74 6.92
C TYR A 191 8.59 -4.83 7.74
N LEU A 192 8.04 -4.05 8.69
CA LEU A 192 8.84 -3.18 9.56
C LEU A 192 9.88 -3.97 10.38
N ALA A 193 9.47 -5.10 10.96
CA ALA A 193 10.39 -5.96 11.71
C ALA A 193 11.55 -6.46 10.85
N ARG A 194 11.28 -6.81 9.59
CA ARG A 194 12.31 -7.19 8.62
C ARG A 194 13.26 -6.04 8.31
N GLN A 195 12.74 -4.82 8.09
CA GLN A 195 13.55 -3.61 7.89
C GLN A 195 14.43 -3.24 9.10
N GLN A 196 14.07 -3.72 10.30
CA GLN A 196 14.83 -3.57 11.54
C GLN A 196 15.81 -4.73 11.78
N GLY A 197 15.84 -5.75 10.92
CA GLY A 197 16.67 -6.95 11.12
C GLY A 197 16.22 -7.82 12.30
N SER A 198 14.94 -7.73 12.70
CA SER A 198 14.40 -8.50 13.82
C SER A 198 13.75 -9.79 13.34
N ALA A 199 14.52 -10.89 13.29
CA ALA A 199 13.99 -12.22 12.94
C ALA A 199 12.81 -12.65 13.85
N GLN A 200 12.90 -12.33 15.15
CA GLN A 200 11.80 -12.55 16.10
C GLN A 200 10.54 -11.74 15.76
N GLY A 201 10.71 -10.46 15.37
CA GLY A 201 9.59 -9.63 14.93
C GLY A 201 8.97 -10.15 13.63
N VAL A 202 9.80 -10.61 12.67
CA VAL A 202 9.35 -11.23 11.42
C VAL A 202 8.49 -12.46 11.72
N ALA A 203 9.03 -13.43 12.47
CA ALA A 203 8.28 -14.63 12.85
C ALA A 203 6.96 -14.28 13.56
N ARG A 204 6.98 -13.33 14.51
CA ARG A 204 5.80 -12.92 15.28
C ARG A 204 4.71 -12.32 14.41
N TRP A 205 5.02 -11.25 13.67
CA TRP A 205 3.99 -10.44 13.01
C TRP A 205 3.43 -11.12 11.77
N TYR A 206 4.26 -11.83 11.00
CA TYR A 206 3.75 -12.61 9.88
C TYR A 206 2.95 -13.83 10.34
N SER A 207 3.30 -14.47 11.46
CA SER A 207 2.42 -15.51 12.03
C SER A 207 1.07 -14.94 12.45
N ALA A 208 1.07 -13.77 13.09
CA ALA A 208 -0.19 -13.10 13.46
C ALA A 208 -1.04 -12.78 12.22
N ALA A 209 -0.44 -12.29 11.14
CA ALA A 209 -1.13 -12.04 9.87
C ALA A 209 -1.70 -13.33 9.26
N ALA A 210 -0.89 -14.39 9.13
CA ALA A 210 -1.29 -15.67 8.54
C ALA A 210 -2.50 -16.30 9.25
N PHE A 211 -2.50 -16.27 10.58
CA PHE A 211 -3.52 -16.89 11.41
C PHE A 211 -4.68 -15.95 11.79
N THR A 212 -4.73 -14.76 11.19
CA THR A 212 -5.88 -13.86 11.36
C THR A 212 -7.16 -14.53 10.80
N PRO A 213 -8.23 -14.67 11.59
CA PRO A 213 -9.51 -15.18 11.10
C PRO A 213 -10.02 -14.33 9.93
N GLY A 214 -10.38 -14.95 8.80
CA GLY A 214 -10.82 -14.23 7.61
C GLY A 214 -9.70 -13.66 6.73
N ALA A 215 -8.42 -13.94 7.03
CA ALA A 215 -7.32 -13.66 6.11
C ALA A 215 -7.50 -14.42 4.79
N HIS A 216 -7.22 -13.75 3.67
CA HIS A 216 -7.30 -14.34 2.34
C HIS A 216 -6.25 -15.46 2.16
N PRO A 217 -6.54 -16.55 1.43
CA PRO A 217 -5.57 -17.64 1.22
C PRO A 217 -4.22 -17.17 0.66
N ALA A 218 -4.22 -16.23 -0.29
CA ALA A 218 -3.00 -15.63 -0.83
C ALA A 218 -2.18 -14.84 0.21
N GLN A 219 -2.85 -14.12 1.12
CA GLN A 219 -2.17 -13.43 2.24
C GLN A 219 -1.56 -14.46 3.18
N ARG A 220 -2.36 -15.44 3.60
CA ARG A 220 -1.93 -16.51 4.51
C ARG A 220 -0.71 -17.25 3.96
N LEU A 221 -0.71 -17.61 2.67
CA LEU A 221 0.41 -18.29 2.04
C LEU A 221 1.70 -17.46 2.13
N GLY A 222 1.66 -16.19 1.71
CA GLY A 222 2.83 -15.30 1.76
C GLY A 222 3.31 -15.06 3.19
N ASP A 223 2.38 -14.85 4.12
CA ASP A 223 2.67 -14.62 5.54
C ASP A 223 3.30 -15.85 6.20
N LEU A 224 2.83 -17.07 5.91
CA LEU A 224 3.43 -18.30 6.43
C LEU A 224 4.88 -18.46 5.97
N LEU A 225 5.18 -18.17 4.69
CA LEU A 225 6.54 -18.23 4.16
C LEU A 225 7.46 -17.19 4.81
N GLN A 226 6.97 -15.97 5.02
CA GLN A 226 7.74 -14.91 5.67
C GLN A 226 7.97 -15.23 7.16
N ALA A 227 6.97 -15.78 7.85
CA ALA A 227 7.12 -16.27 9.22
C ALA A 227 8.13 -17.42 9.29
N ALA A 228 8.11 -18.34 8.32
CA ALA A 228 9.08 -19.43 8.20
C ALA A 228 10.51 -18.90 8.03
N ALA A 229 10.71 -17.88 7.19
CA ALA A 229 12.01 -17.23 7.04
C ALA A 229 12.54 -16.67 8.38
N GLY A 230 11.68 -15.98 9.14
CA GLY A 230 12.03 -15.46 10.46
C GLY A 230 12.37 -16.57 11.47
N LEU A 231 11.61 -17.68 11.48
CA LEU A 231 11.89 -18.83 12.34
C LEU A 231 13.19 -19.54 11.96
N ALA A 232 13.49 -19.66 10.67
CA ALA A 232 14.71 -20.28 10.19
C ALA A 232 15.95 -19.46 10.58
N GLU A 233 15.89 -18.13 10.50
CA GLU A 233 16.95 -17.24 10.97
C GLU A 233 17.19 -17.33 12.49
N LEU A 234 16.16 -17.69 13.27
CA LEU A 234 16.28 -17.97 14.71
C LEU A 234 16.82 -19.37 15.03
N GLY A 235 17.04 -20.22 14.02
CA GLY A 235 17.45 -21.62 14.20
C GLY A 235 16.29 -22.59 14.46
N SER A 236 15.04 -22.12 14.48
CA SER A 236 13.84 -22.95 14.66
C SER A 236 13.45 -23.67 13.37
N ARG A 237 14.35 -24.52 12.86
CA ARG A 237 14.24 -25.13 11.53
C ARG A 237 12.98 -25.98 11.36
N ASP A 238 12.63 -26.80 12.35
CA ASP A 238 11.46 -27.70 12.24
C ASP A 238 10.15 -26.91 12.20
N ASP A 239 10.06 -25.83 12.98
CA ASP A 239 8.90 -24.95 12.99
C ASP A 239 8.76 -24.22 11.65
N ALA A 240 9.87 -23.73 11.10
CA ALA A 240 9.92 -23.10 9.79
C ALA A 240 9.46 -24.07 8.69
N LEU A 241 9.94 -25.32 8.69
CA LEU A 241 9.53 -26.34 7.72
C LEU A 241 8.03 -26.65 7.80
N ARG A 242 7.45 -26.70 9.01
CA ARG A 242 6.00 -26.90 9.18
C ARG A 242 5.18 -25.73 8.60
N LEU A 243 5.67 -24.49 8.73
CA LEU A 243 5.01 -23.34 8.12
C LEU A 243 5.13 -23.36 6.59
N VAL A 244 6.27 -23.77 6.03
CA VAL A 244 6.44 -23.95 4.57
C VAL A 244 5.47 -25.01 4.04
N GLU A 245 5.39 -26.18 4.68
CA GLU A 245 4.48 -27.25 4.28
C GLU A 245 3.00 -26.79 4.33
N HIS A 246 2.65 -25.95 5.30
CA HIS A 246 1.33 -25.34 5.37
C HIS A 246 1.10 -24.34 4.21
N ALA A 247 2.07 -23.50 3.90
CA ALA A 247 1.99 -22.58 2.78
C ALA A 247 1.81 -23.34 1.45
N GLU A 248 2.53 -24.44 1.25
CA GLU A 248 2.44 -25.29 0.05
C GLU A 248 1.02 -25.81 -0.18
N ARG A 249 0.34 -26.26 0.90
CA ARG A 249 -1.06 -26.72 0.82
C ARG A 249 -2.07 -25.65 0.41
N LEU A 250 -1.74 -24.36 0.57
CA LEU A 250 -2.60 -23.24 0.20
C LEU A 250 -2.40 -22.77 -1.24
N THR A 251 -1.39 -23.30 -1.96
CA THR A 251 -0.99 -22.77 -3.28
C THR A 251 -2.13 -22.82 -4.30
N ASP A 252 -2.81 -23.95 -4.42
CA ASP A 252 -3.89 -24.14 -5.39
C ASP A 252 -5.11 -23.27 -5.05
N GLU A 253 -5.46 -23.19 -3.76
CA GLU A 253 -6.57 -22.34 -3.28
C GLU A 253 -6.27 -20.86 -3.52
N ALA A 254 -5.05 -20.41 -3.21
CA ALA A 254 -4.62 -19.04 -3.42
C ALA A 254 -4.58 -18.65 -4.91
N ALA A 255 -4.21 -19.58 -5.79
CA ALA A 255 -4.19 -19.34 -7.24
C ALA A 255 -5.60 -19.34 -7.88
N ALA A 256 -6.57 -20.00 -7.25
CA ALA A 256 -7.95 -20.09 -7.75
C ALA A 256 -8.78 -18.82 -7.48
N LEU A 257 -8.31 -17.93 -6.60
CA LEU A 257 -9.01 -16.72 -6.20
C LEU A 257 -8.23 -15.46 -6.63
N PRO A 258 -8.91 -14.40 -7.08
CA PRO A 258 -8.24 -13.12 -7.27
C PRO A 258 -7.68 -12.63 -5.92
N PRO A 259 -6.51 -11.98 -5.89
CA PRO A 259 -6.00 -11.38 -4.66
C PRO A 259 -6.98 -10.30 -4.15
N PRO A 260 -7.02 -10.05 -2.84
CA PRO A 260 -7.87 -8.99 -2.31
C PRO A 260 -7.39 -7.63 -2.80
N ASP A 261 -8.30 -6.67 -3.01
CA ASP A 261 -7.98 -5.34 -3.55
C ASP A 261 -6.90 -4.60 -2.73
N THR A 262 -6.88 -4.81 -1.40
CA THR A 262 -5.87 -4.23 -0.50
C THR A 262 -4.46 -4.82 -0.70
N ALA A 263 -4.34 -5.96 -1.37
CA ALA A 263 -3.10 -6.72 -1.57
C ALA A 263 -3.02 -7.30 -3.00
N TYR A 264 -3.39 -6.51 -4.00
CA TYR A 264 -3.50 -6.91 -5.41
C TYR A 264 -2.19 -7.49 -6.00
N TRP A 265 -1.04 -7.21 -5.38
CA TRP A 265 0.29 -7.67 -5.80
C TRP A 265 0.60 -9.12 -5.37
N LEU A 266 -0.26 -9.78 -4.60
CA LEU A 266 -0.05 -11.16 -4.14
C LEU A 266 -0.30 -12.20 -5.25
N THR A 267 0.49 -12.11 -6.33
CA THR A 267 0.45 -13.06 -7.45
C THR A 267 1.31 -14.30 -7.18
N PRO A 268 1.12 -15.40 -7.93
CA PRO A 268 2.00 -16.56 -7.85
C PRO A 268 3.48 -16.22 -8.06
N GLU A 269 3.79 -15.29 -8.96
CA GLU A 269 5.16 -14.82 -9.24
C GLU A 269 5.73 -14.06 -8.04
N PHE A 270 4.93 -13.21 -7.39
CA PHE A 270 5.34 -12.53 -6.16
C PHE A 270 5.62 -13.54 -5.04
N ASN A 271 4.79 -14.58 -4.91
CA ASN A 271 4.97 -15.61 -3.89
C ASN A 271 6.30 -16.39 -4.02
N ARG A 272 6.87 -16.49 -5.23
CA ARG A 272 8.22 -17.04 -5.41
C ARG A 272 9.28 -16.25 -4.65
N LEU A 273 9.12 -14.94 -4.49
CA LEU A 273 10.04 -14.14 -3.69
C LEU A 273 10.00 -14.55 -2.20
N ASN A 274 8.80 -14.81 -1.67
CA ASN A 274 8.61 -15.28 -0.29
C ASN A 274 9.18 -16.69 -0.09
N MET A 275 8.96 -17.60 -1.06
CA MET A 275 9.55 -18.95 -1.04
C MET A 275 11.08 -18.86 -1.01
N GLY A 276 11.65 -17.97 -1.83
CA GLY A 276 13.09 -17.74 -1.88
C GLY A 276 13.69 -17.26 -0.56
N LEU A 277 13.01 -16.35 0.13
CA LEU A 277 13.44 -15.89 1.46
C LEU A 277 13.36 -17.01 2.51
N ALA A 278 12.30 -17.81 2.50
CA ALA A 278 12.18 -18.97 3.39
C ALA A 278 13.29 -20.01 3.12
N SER A 279 13.55 -20.34 1.86
CA SER A 279 14.62 -21.26 1.46
C SER A 279 16.01 -20.73 1.85
N LEU A 280 16.26 -19.42 1.72
CA LEU A 280 17.50 -18.80 2.17
C LEU A 280 17.70 -18.97 3.68
N GLY A 281 16.69 -18.65 4.48
CA GLY A 281 16.74 -18.82 5.93
C GLY A 281 16.98 -20.26 6.35
N LEU A 282 16.44 -21.23 5.61
CA LEU A 282 16.61 -22.67 5.84
C LEU A 282 17.96 -23.23 5.35
N GLY A 283 18.84 -22.40 4.77
CA GLY A 283 20.12 -22.84 4.19
C GLY A 283 19.98 -23.63 2.88
N ARG A 284 18.82 -23.59 2.22
CA ARG A 284 18.55 -24.21 0.92
C ARG A 284 18.95 -23.26 -0.20
N TYR A 285 20.25 -22.99 -0.32
CA TYR A 285 20.75 -21.90 -1.16
C TYR A 285 20.42 -22.07 -2.66
N ALA A 286 20.45 -23.29 -3.19
CA ALA A 286 20.05 -23.56 -4.57
C ALA A 286 18.58 -23.18 -4.82
N ASP A 287 17.66 -23.70 -3.99
CA ASP A 287 16.23 -23.39 -4.08
C ASP A 287 15.97 -21.88 -3.91
N ALA A 288 16.71 -21.23 -3.00
CA ALA A 288 16.62 -19.78 -2.79
C ALA A 288 17.00 -19.00 -4.05
N VAL A 289 18.10 -19.38 -4.72
CA VAL A 289 18.51 -18.76 -5.99
C VAL A 289 17.43 -18.94 -7.06
N ASP A 290 16.90 -20.14 -7.21
CA ASP A 290 15.91 -20.46 -8.23
C ASP A 290 14.61 -19.67 -8.00
N HIS A 291 14.08 -19.69 -6.78
CA HIS A 291 12.85 -18.98 -6.43
C HIS A 291 12.99 -17.46 -6.56
N ILE A 292 14.06 -16.86 -6.04
CA ILE A 292 14.23 -15.40 -6.09
C ILE A 292 14.45 -14.93 -7.53
N THR A 293 15.25 -15.66 -8.32
CA THR A 293 15.48 -15.34 -9.74
C THR A 293 14.19 -15.39 -10.54
N ALA A 294 13.41 -16.46 -10.35
CA ALA A 294 12.14 -16.64 -11.04
C ALA A 294 11.09 -15.61 -10.60
N GLY A 295 11.04 -15.27 -9.31
CA GLY A 295 10.15 -14.22 -8.79
C GLY A 295 10.48 -12.85 -9.37
N LEU A 296 11.75 -12.42 -9.32
CA LEU A 296 12.19 -11.14 -9.86
C LEU A 296 11.95 -11.03 -11.38
N SER A 297 12.17 -12.12 -12.12
CA SER A 297 11.94 -12.15 -13.57
C SER A 297 10.45 -12.17 -13.94
N GLY A 298 9.61 -12.71 -13.06
CA GLY A 298 8.15 -12.78 -13.22
C GLY A 298 7.41 -11.49 -12.89
N LEU A 299 8.06 -10.52 -12.27
CA LEU A 299 7.44 -9.21 -12.01
C LEU A 299 7.17 -8.45 -13.32
N PRO A 300 6.08 -7.65 -13.39
CA PRO A 300 5.88 -6.65 -14.43
C PRO A 300 7.13 -5.77 -14.62
N GLU A 301 7.40 -5.34 -15.85
CA GLU A 301 8.63 -4.61 -16.21
C GLU A 301 8.87 -3.41 -15.29
N GLU A 302 7.80 -2.68 -14.99
CA GLU A 302 7.80 -1.47 -14.16
C GLU A 302 8.19 -1.77 -12.70
N LEU A 303 7.91 -2.98 -12.22
CA LEU A 303 8.16 -3.40 -10.84
C LEU A 303 9.53 -4.07 -10.65
N ARG A 304 10.17 -4.55 -11.73
CA ARG A 304 11.48 -5.25 -11.65
C ARG A 304 12.57 -4.38 -11.02
N SER A 305 12.53 -3.07 -11.25
CA SER A 305 13.47 -2.10 -10.67
C SER A 305 12.93 -1.35 -9.45
N ALA A 306 11.71 -1.65 -8.98
CA ALA A 306 11.09 -0.91 -7.89
C ALA A 306 11.96 -0.95 -6.61
N PRO A 307 12.06 0.13 -5.82
CA PRO A 307 12.94 0.17 -4.66
C PRO A 307 12.77 -0.99 -3.67
N TRP A 308 11.54 -1.45 -3.44
CA TRP A 308 11.23 -2.56 -2.53
C TRP A 308 11.86 -3.90 -2.96
N THR A 309 12.10 -4.11 -4.26
CA THR A 309 12.78 -5.33 -4.75
C THR A 309 14.26 -5.42 -4.35
N GLY A 310 14.84 -4.33 -3.80
CA GLY A 310 16.23 -4.27 -3.37
C GLY A 310 16.59 -5.32 -2.33
N GLU A 311 15.68 -5.65 -1.42
CA GLU A 311 15.89 -6.68 -0.40
C GLU A 311 15.99 -8.09 -1.01
N HIS A 312 15.15 -8.38 -2.00
CA HIS A 312 15.16 -9.67 -2.70
C HIS A 312 16.42 -9.82 -3.55
N ARG A 313 16.88 -8.74 -4.22
CA ARG A 313 18.18 -8.75 -4.91
C ARG A 313 19.35 -8.96 -3.95
N ALA A 314 19.30 -8.41 -2.73
CA ALA A 314 20.31 -8.65 -1.71
C ALA A 314 20.29 -10.10 -1.21
N ALA A 315 19.10 -10.65 -0.98
CA ALA A 315 18.92 -12.06 -0.63
C ALA A 315 19.44 -13.00 -1.72
N LEU A 316 19.20 -12.69 -3.00
CA LEU A 316 19.74 -13.45 -4.13
C LEU A 316 21.28 -13.50 -4.11
N ARG A 317 21.94 -12.36 -3.92
CA ARG A 317 23.41 -12.32 -3.82
C ARG A 317 23.93 -13.16 -2.67
N ARG A 318 23.32 -13.04 -1.48
CA ARG A 318 23.68 -13.86 -0.31
C ARG A 318 23.54 -15.37 -0.59
N ALA A 319 22.46 -15.77 -1.27
CA ALA A 319 22.24 -17.17 -1.64
C ALA A 319 23.28 -17.66 -2.66
N GLN A 320 23.66 -16.83 -3.62
CA GLN A 320 24.68 -17.15 -4.63
C GLN A 320 26.09 -17.28 -4.02
N GLU A 321 26.43 -16.42 -3.04
CA GLU A 321 27.72 -16.45 -2.34
C GLU A 321 27.86 -17.66 -1.41
N ALA A 322 26.74 -18.19 -0.91
CA ALA A 322 26.71 -19.33 0.01
C ALA A 322 26.54 -20.70 -0.68
N ARG A 323 26.30 -20.71 -2.01
CA ARG A 323 26.15 -21.91 -2.84
C ARG A 323 27.52 -22.51 -3.21
#